data_AF-A0A1X3GT43-F1
#
_entry.id   AF-A0A1X3GT43-F1
#
_cell.length_a   1.000
_cell.length_b   1.000
_cell.length_c   1.000
_cell.angle_alpha   90.00
_cell.angle_beta   90.00
_cell.angle_gamma   90.00
#
_symmetry.space_group_name_H-M   'P 1'
#
loop_
_entity.id
_entity.type
_entity.pdbx_description
1 polymer ?
#
loop_
_entity_poly.entity_id
_entity_poly.type
_entity_poly.pdbx_seq_one_letter_code
_entity_poly.pdbx_strand_id
1 'polypeptide(L)'
;MELDAKPPVEGRDFRFTILGGIGTTRITVRLNGKVVHDNDCPDPPCHEEIRIPAGEGGAELVVIAKDSAGKVLERKFIVGRTEGQAGGFMSA
;
A
#
# COMPACT_ATOMS: atom_id res chain seq x y z
N MET A 1 7.70 7.46 -12.95
CA MET A 1 7.00 6.64 -11.96
C MET A 1 7.70 6.69 -10.64
N GLU A 2 6.99 7.28 -9.72
CA GLU A 2 7.29 7.42 -8.31
C GLU A 2 6.00 7.13 -7.53
N LEU A 3 6.13 6.68 -6.29
CA LEU A 3 5.01 6.48 -5.39
C LEU A 3 5.22 7.36 -4.17
N ASP A 4 4.28 8.27 -3.96
CA ASP A 4 4.19 9.11 -2.77
C ASP A 4 3.14 8.52 -1.82
N ALA A 5 3.58 8.17 -0.62
CA ALA A 5 2.73 7.60 0.41
C ALA A 5 3.32 7.82 1.79
N LYS A 6 2.44 7.97 2.78
CA LYS A 6 2.83 7.86 4.19
C LYS A 6 2.91 6.37 4.58
N PRO A 7 3.74 5.99 5.57
CA PRO A 7 3.81 4.60 6.01
C PRO A 7 2.41 4.03 6.36
N PRO A 8 2.06 2.82 5.88
CA PRO A 8 0.79 2.18 6.21
C PRO A 8 0.75 1.82 7.70
N VAL A 9 -0.45 1.85 8.28
CA VAL A 9 -0.73 1.45 9.66
C VAL A 9 -1.96 0.56 9.64
N GLU A 10 -1.93 -0.54 10.40
CA GLU A 10 -3.05 -1.47 10.50
C GLU A 10 -4.33 -0.78 10.99
N GLY A 11 -5.49 -1.26 10.58
CA GLY A 11 -6.77 -0.67 10.98
C GLY A 11 -6.96 0.78 10.52
N ARG A 12 -6.20 1.26 9.54
CA ARG A 12 -6.31 2.60 8.95
C ARG A 12 -6.33 2.52 7.42
N ASP A 13 -6.77 3.60 6.80
CA ASP A 13 -6.74 3.72 5.35
C ASP A 13 -5.32 4.09 4.92
N PHE A 14 -4.78 3.34 3.97
CA PHE A 14 -3.51 3.61 3.33
C PHE A 14 -3.77 4.31 2.00
N ARG A 15 -3.36 5.57 1.94
CA ARG A 15 -3.44 6.43 0.76
C ARG A 15 -2.08 6.53 0.10
N PHE A 16 -2.06 6.35 -1.21
CA PHE A 16 -0.84 6.53 -2.00
C PHE A 16 -1.19 7.14 -3.36
N THR A 17 -0.20 7.82 -3.93
CA THR A 17 -0.30 8.41 -5.26
C THR A 17 0.83 7.91 -6.14
N ILE A 18 0.53 7.45 -7.34
CA ILE A 18 1.54 7.09 -8.35
C ILE A 18 1.67 8.24 -9.35
N LEU A 19 2.89 8.78 -9.45
CA LEU A 19 3.23 9.95 -10.26
C LEU A 19 4.05 9.57 -11.49
N GLY A 20 3.78 10.19 -12.64
CA GLY A 20 4.63 10.12 -13.84
C GLY A 20 4.70 8.75 -14.51
N GLY A 21 3.56 8.06 -14.63
CA GLY A 21 3.37 6.92 -15.54
C GLY A 21 2.96 7.38 -16.94
N ILE A 22 3.19 6.53 -17.95
CA ILE A 22 2.80 6.79 -19.35
C ILE A 22 1.59 5.94 -19.71
N GLY A 23 0.48 6.61 -20.08
CA GLY A 23 -0.78 5.95 -20.41
C GLY A 23 -1.37 5.19 -19.21
N THR A 24 -2.12 4.13 -19.50
CA THR A 24 -2.73 3.30 -18.47
C THR A 24 -1.67 2.68 -17.57
N THR A 25 -1.82 2.89 -16.26
CA THR A 25 -1.00 2.32 -15.20
C THR A 25 -1.81 1.28 -14.44
N ARG A 26 -1.40 0.01 -14.53
CA ARG A 26 -1.97 -1.07 -13.72
C ARG A 26 -1.33 -1.08 -12.34
N ILE A 27 -2.15 -1.09 -11.31
CA ILE A 27 -1.76 -0.97 -9.92
C ILE A 27 -2.21 -2.24 -9.21
N THR A 28 -1.27 -3.00 -8.66
CA THR A 28 -1.54 -4.18 -7.86
C THR A 28 -0.95 -3.98 -6.46
N VAL A 29 -1.77 -4.09 -5.43
CA VAL A 29 -1.32 -4.07 -4.03
C VAL A 29 -1.45 -5.46 -3.43
N ARG A 30 -0.38 -5.90 -2.77
CA ARG A 30 -0.31 -7.17 -2.07
C ARG A 30 -0.07 -6.94 -0.59
N LEU A 31 -0.79 -7.65 0.26
CA LEU A 31 -0.59 -7.69 1.70
C LEU A 31 -0.24 -9.13 2.09
N ASN A 32 0.92 -9.33 2.70
CA ASN A 32 1.46 -10.64 3.05
C ASN A 32 1.45 -11.63 1.85
N GLY A 33 1.80 -11.13 0.67
CA GLY A 33 1.80 -11.88 -0.59
C GLY A 33 0.43 -12.06 -1.28
N LYS A 34 -0.69 -11.77 -0.61
CA LYS A 34 -2.04 -11.86 -1.18
C LYS A 34 -2.42 -10.55 -1.87
N VAL A 35 -2.96 -10.62 -3.09
CA VAL A 35 -3.51 -9.43 -3.78
C VAL A 35 -4.75 -8.94 -3.03
N VAL A 36 -4.72 -7.69 -2.59
CA VAL A 36 -5.82 -7.02 -1.90
C VAL A 36 -6.44 -5.89 -2.72
N HIS A 37 -5.71 -5.41 -3.75
CA HIS A 37 -6.17 -4.39 -4.67
C HIS A 37 -5.56 -4.62 -6.05
N ASP A 38 -6.36 -4.48 -7.11
CA ASP A 38 -5.90 -4.53 -8.50
C ASP A 38 -6.79 -3.58 -9.31
N ASN A 39 -6.21 -2.49 -9.82
CA ASN A 39 -6.94 -1.43 -10.52
C ASN A 39 -6.12 -0.89 -11.70
N ASP A 40 -6.82 -0.49 -12.76
CA ASP A 40 -6.23 0.20 -13.91
C ASP A 40 -6.55 1.69 -13.84
N CYS A 41 -5.50 2.51 -13.83
CA CYS A 41 -5.59 3.97 -13.85
C CYS A 41 -5.24 4.48 -15.25
N PRO A 42 -6.22 4.96 -16.05
CA PRO A 42 -6.00 5.29 -17.46
C PRO A 42 -5.15 6.55 -17.68
N ASP A 43 -5.15 7.49 -16.72
CA ASP A 43 -4.44 8.76 -16.84
C ASP A 43 -3.81 9.15 -15.48
N PRO A 44 -2.48 8.97 -15.30
CA PRO A 44 -1.77 9.38 -14.09
C PRO A 44 -1.79 10.91 -13.89
N PRO A 45 -1.82 11.43 -12.65
CA PRO A 45 -1.50 10.73 -11.39
C PRO A 45 -2.64 9.90 -10.84
N CYS A 46 -2.31 8.72 -10.33
CA CYS A 46 -3.28 7.76 -9.81
C CYS A 46 -3.38 7.89 -8.30
N HIS A 47 -4.54 8.31 -7.80
CA HIS A 47 -4.82 8.41 -6.37
C HIS A 47 -5.58 7.18 -5.90
N GLU A 48 -4.98 6.43 -4.99
CA GLU A 48 -5.54 5.17 -4.51
C GLU A 48 -5.69 5.21 -2.98
N GLU A 49 -6.75 4.57 -2.50
CA GLU A 49 -7.03 4.38 -1.08
C GLU A 49 -7.42 2.93 -0.85
N ILE A 50 -6.74 2.26 0.07
CA ILE A 50 -7.09 0.90 0.48
C ILE A 50 -7.20 0.82 2.00
N ARG A 51 -8.13 -0.01 2.48
CA ARG A 51 -8.26 -0.28 3.91
C ARG A 51 -7.24 -1.31 4.34
N ILE A 52 -6.37 -0.98 5.30
CA ILE A 52 -5.52 -1.99 5.94
C ILE A 52 -6.33 -2.62 7.09
N PRO A 53 -6.56 -3.95 7.09
CA PRO A 53 -7.24 -4.61 8.19
C PRO A 53 -6.48 -4.42 9.52
N ALA A 54 -7.20 -4.48 10.65
CA ALA A 54 -6.56 -4.53 11.96
C ALA A 54 -5.94 -5.92 12.18
N GLY A 55 -4.82 -6.00 12.90
CA GLY A 55 -4.09 -7.25 13.13
C GLY A 55 -3.02 -7.56 12.07
N GLU A 56 -2.89 -6.71 11.06
CA GLU A 56 -1.88 -6.84 9.99
C GLU A 56 -0.58 -6.07 10.32
N GLY A 57 -0.44 -5.57 11.55
CA GLY A 57 0.75 -4.87 12.01
C GLY A 57 2.01 -5.74 11.98
N GLY A 58 2.99 -5.33 11.16
CA GLY A 58 4.21 -6.07 10.86
C GLY A 58 4.15 -6.87 9.55
N ALA A 59 2.99 -6.91 8.87
CA ALA A 59 2.88 -7.53 7.56
C ALA A 59 3.64 -6.74 6.49
N GLU A 60 4.13 -7.44 5.46
CA GLU A 60 4.70 -6.83 4.27
C GLU A 60 3.58 -6.38 3.33
N LEU A 61 3.56 -5.09 3.00
CA LEU A 61 2.70 -4.50 1.98
C LEU A 61 3.54 -4.13 0.76
N VAL A 62 3.15 -4.61 -0.41
CA VAL A 62 3.86 -4.37 -1.67
C VAL A 62 2.92 -3.67 -2.65
N VAL A 63 3.29 -2.49 -3.13
CA VAL A 63 2.62 -1.79 -4.22
C VAL A 63 3.43 -1.97 -5.50
N ILE A 64 2.78 -2.48 -6.54
CA ILE A 64 3.36 -2.70 -7.86
C ILE A 64 2.56 -1.86 -8.84
N ALA A 65 3.23 -0.97 -9.58
CA ALA A 65 2.63 -0.19 -10.64
C ALA A 65 3.35 -0.48 -11.96
N LYS A 66 2.60 -0.75 -13.03
CA LYS A 66 3.14 -0.98 -14.36
C LYS A 66 2.42 -0.10 -15.36
N ASP A 67 3.16 0.75 -16.05
CA ASP A 67 2.60 1.62 -17.09
C ASP A 67 2.56 0.94 -18.47
N SER A 68 1.94 1.62 -19.43
CA SER A 68 1.78 1.11 -20.80
C SER A 68 3.08 1.08 -21.59
N ALA A 69 4.09 1.84 -21.17
CA ALA A 69 5.44 1.77 -21.71
C ALA A 69 6.25 0.57 -21.16
N GLY A 70 5.68 -0.19 -20.22
CA GLY A 70 6.29 -1.36 -19.60
C GLY A 70 7.22 -1.03 -18.44
N LYS A 71 7.28 0.23 -18.00
CA LYS A 71 8.03 0.61 -16.80
C LYS A 71 7.31 0.04 -15.58
N VAL A 72 8.08 -0.51 -14.64
CA VAL A 72 7.54 -1.08 -13.40
C VAL A 72 8.11 -0.33 -12.21
N LEU A 73 7.24 0.01 -11.26
CA LEU A 73 7.58 0.54 -9.96
C LEU A 73 7.12 -0.45 -8.90
N GLU A 74 8.04 -0.93 -8.07
CA GLU A 74 7.74 -1.75 -6.91
C GLU A 74 8.19 -1.02 -5.64
N ARG A 75 7.29 -0.95 -4.66
CA ARG A 75 7.56 -0.37 -3.35
C ARG A 75 7.04 -1.28 -2.25
N LYS A 76 7.91 -1.53 -1.27
CA LYS A 76 7.63 -2.38 -0.12
C LYS A 76 7.55 -1.53 1.14
N PHE A 77 6.57 -1.84 1.96
CA PHE A 77 6.33 -1.21 3.24
C PHE A 77 6.15 -2.29 4.29
N ILE A 78 6.54 -1.97 5.53
CA ILE A 78 6.13 -2.74 6.69
C ILE A 78 4.96 -2.01 7.33
N VAL A 79 3.84 -2.70 7.51
CA VAL A 79 2.65 -2.12 8.12
C VAL A 79 2.95 -1.81 9.59
N GLY A 80 2.80 -0.54 9.96
CA GLY A 80 2.91 -0.10 11.35
C GLY A 80 1.78 -0.68 12.20
N ARG A 81 2.08 -0.97 13.46
CA ARG A 81 1.06 -1.31 14.46
C ARG A 81 0.37 -0.04 14.94
N THR A 82 -0.93 -0.09 15.15
CA THR A 82 -1.60 1.02 15.83
C THR A 82 -1.22 0.94 17.30
N GLU A 83 -0.72 2.04 17.89
CA GLU A 83 -0.49 2.12 19.33
C GLU A 83 -1.84 2.01 20.06
N GLY A 84 -2.16 0.76 20.38
CA GLY A 84 -3.32 0.25 21.10
C GLY A 84 -3.17 -1.22 21.47
N GLN A 85 -2.05 -1.85 21.08
CA GLN A 85 -1.64 -3.21 21.46
C GLN A 85 -0.21 -3.23 22.04
N ALA A 86 0.23 -2.13 22.65
CA ALA A 86 1.36 -2.12 23.56
C ALA A 86 0.81 -2.14 25.01
N GLY A 87 0.99 -3.26 25.72
CA GLY A 87 0.94 -3.25 27.19
C GLY A 87 -0.33 -3.75 27.88
N GLY A 88 -0.96 -4.82 27.40
CA GLY A 88 -1.84 -5.66 28.21
C GLY A 88 -1.09 -6.83 28.86
N PHE A 89 0.15 -6.65 29.30
CA PHE A 89 0.91 -7.65 30.05
C PHE A 89 1.28 -7.11 31.43
N MET A 90 0.60 -7.66 32.44
CA MET A 90 1.08 -8.03 33.79
C MET A 90 1.29 -6.96 34.89
N SER A 91 0.48 -7.19 35.94
CA SER A 91 0.84 -7.24 37.38
C SER A 91 0.96 -5.96 38.20
N ALA A 92 -0.04 -5.73 39.05
CA ALA A 92 0.10 -5.67 40.51
C ALA A 92 -1.27 -5.87 41.19
#